data_AF-A0A3D5Q3Q9-F1
#
_entry.id   AF-A0A3D5Q3Q9-F1
#
_cell.length_a   1.000
_cell.length_b   1.000
_cell.length_c   1.000
_cell.angle_alpha   90.00
_cell.angle_beta   90.00
_cell.angle_gamma   90.00
#
_symmetry.space_group_name_H-M   'P 1'
#
loop_
_entity.id
_entity.type
_entity.pdbx_description
1 polymer ?
#
loop_
_entity_poly.entity_id
_entity_poly.type
_entity_poly.pdbx_seq_one_letter_code
_entity_poly.pdbx_strand_id
1 'polypeptide(L)' 'MQYQAPGNDLRFLLFDVLGADKLHELEPYADATPDLISAVIDEAGKLAAEVIQPTNQVGDRQG' A
#
# COMPACT_ATOMS: atom_id res chain seq x y z
N MET A 1 -14.43 -11.42 9.25
CA MET A 1 -13.34 -11.67 8.28
C MET A 1 -12.22 -10.68 8.57
N GLN A 2 -10.98 -11.17 8.68
CA GLN A 2 -9.81 -10.34 8.86
C GLN A 2 -9.29 -9.91 7.48
N TYR A 3 -9.07 -8.62 7.27
CA TYR A 3 -8.46 -8.13 6.04
C TYR A 3 -6.94 -8.31 6.13
N GLN A 4 -6.35 -8.86 5.08
CA GLN A 4 -4.91 -9.01 4.94
C GLN A 4 -4.47 -8.28 3.67
N ALA A 5 -3.64 -7.26 3.82
CA ALA A 5 -3.11 -6.51 2.68
C ALA A 5 -2.16 -7.39 1.85
N PRO A 6 -2.30 -7.43 0.51
CA PRO A 6 -1.43 -8.22 -0.38
C PRO A 6 -0.11 -7.47 -0.67
N GLY A 7 0.65 -7.13 0.37
CA GLY A 7 1.83 -6.28 0.25
C GLY A 7 2.94 -6.86 -0.64
N ASN A 8 3.08 -8.18 -0.71
CA ASN A 8 4.07 -8.82 -1.58
C ASN A 8 3.70 -8.71 -3.05
N ASP A 9 2.43 -8.97 -3.39
CA ASP A 9 1.95 -8.88 -4.77
C ASP A 9 2.02 -7.44 -5.30
N LEU A 10 1.72 -6.46 -4.44
CA LEU A 10 1.86 -5.04 -4.78
C LEU A 10 3.31 -4.66 -5.08
N ARG A 11 4.27 -5.13 -4.26
CA ARG A 11 5.69 -4.88 -4.50
C ARG A 11 6.19 -5.55 -5.78
N PHE A 12 5.76 -6.78 -6.04
CA PHE A 12 6.09 -7.48 -7.28
C PHE A 12 5.60 -6.69 -8.51
N LEU A 13 4.34 -6.24 -8.50
CA LEU A 13 3.81 -5.44 -9.60
C LEU A 13 4.57 -4.12 -9.75
N LEU A 14 4.83 -3.41 -8.64
CA LEU A 14 5.47 -2.10 -8.70
C LEU A 14 6.94 -2.19 -9.12
N PHE A 15 7.72 -3.11 -8.56
CA PHE A 15 9.16 -3.17 -8.79
C PHE A 15 9.54 -4.11 -9.93
N ASP A 16 9.02 -5.35 -9.95
CA ASP A 16 9.44 -6.35 -10.93
C ASP A 16 8.73 -6.19 -12.28
N VAL A 17 7.51 -5.67 -12.30
CA VAL A 17 6.72 -5.50 -13.55
C VAL A 17 6.76 -4.07 -14.07
N LEU A 18 6.51 -3.08 -13.20
CA LEU A 18 6.36 -1.68 -13.62
C LEU A 18 7.65 -0.85 -13.51
N GLY A 19 8.67 -1.33 -12.80
CA GLY A 19 9.94 -0.60 -12.64
C GLY A 19 9.79 0.71 -11.85
N ALA A 20 8.89 0.74 -10.87
CA ALA A 20 8.62 1.91 -10.02
C ALA A 20 9.82 2.31 -9.16
N ASP A 21 10.79 1.41 -8.97
CA ASP A 21 12.07 1.68 -8.33
C ASP A 21 12.84 2.80 -9.04
N LYS A 22 12.62 3.02 -10.34
CA LYS A 22 13.29 4.07 -11.14
C LYS A 22 12.65 5.45 -11.02
N LEU A 23 11.51 5.57 -10.33
CA LEU A 23 10.82 6.85 -10.20
C LEU A 23 11.71 7.92 -9.55
N HIS A 24 12.51 7.53 -8.56
CA HIS A 24 13.43 8.44 -7.87
C HIS A 24 14.54 9.04 -8.76
N GLU A 25 14.76 8.50 -9.96
CA GLU A 25 15.71 9.07 -10.94
C GLU A 25 15.16 10.36 -11.59
N LEU A 26 13.85 10.58 -11.51
CA LEU A 26 13.18 11.78 -12.02
C LEU A 26 13.14 12.83 -10.90
N GLU A 27 13.68 14.04 -11.17
CA GLU A 27 13.75 15.13 -10.18
C GLU A 27 12.43 15.37 -9.42
N PRO A 28 11.23 15.42 -10.05
CA PRO A 28 9.98 15.65 -9.34
C PRO A 28 9.56 14.51 -8.39
N TYR A 29 10.19 13.34 -8.52
CA TYR A 29 9.87 12.11 -7.78
C TYR A 29 11.07 11.58 -7.00
N ALA A 30 12.10 12.40 -6.76
CA ALA A 30 13.34 11.98 -6.09
C ALA A 30 13.11 11.30 -4.73
N ASP A 31 12.04 11.67 -4.01
CA ASP A 31 11.68 11.07 -2.72
C ASP A 31 11.00 9.70 -2.85
N ALA A 32 10.49 9.33 -4.03
CA ALA A 32 9.82 8.05 -4.31
C ALA A 32 10.84 6.89 -4.44
N THR A 33 11.66 6.73 -3.42
CA THR A 33 12.64 5.64 -3.29
C THR A 33 11.93 4.29 -3.06
N PRO A 34 12.54 3.16 -3.45
CA PRO A 34 11.96 1.83 -3.22
C PRO A 34 11.63 1.55 -1.75
N ASP A 35 12.48 2.04 -0.84
CA ASP A 35 12.31 1.89 0.60
C ASP A 35 11.11 2.71 1.10
N LEU A 36 10.95 3.96 0.65
CA LEU A 36 9.80 4.78 1.02
C LEU A 36 8.50 4.19 0.49
N ILE A 37 8.49 3.76 -0.77
CA ILE A 37 7.32 3.09 -1.37
C ILE A 37 6.96 1.84 -0.56
N SER A 38 7.94 1.02 -0.19
CA SER A 38 7.73 -0.18 0.62
C SER A 38 7.16 0.15 2.01
N ALA A 39 7.68 1.19 2.68
CA ALA A 39 7.18 1.61 3.97
C ALA A 39 5.72 2.10 3.89
N VAL A 40 5.38 2.86 2.85
CA VAL A 40 4.01 3.32 2.60
C VAL A 40 3.06 2.14 2.39
N ILE A 41 3.45 1.11 1.64
CA ILE A 41 2.62 -0.09 1.43
C ILE A 41 2.36 -0.80 2.76
N ASP A 42 3.36 -0.93 3.64
CA ASP A 42 3.19 -1.60 4.93
C ASP A 42 2.27 -0.83 5.87
N GLU A 43 2.48 0.48 6.02
CA GLU A 43 1.64 1.30 6.91
C GLU A 43 0.21 1.44 6.37
N ALA A 44 0.03 1.56 5.05
CA ALA A 44 -1.29 1.51 4.43
C ALA A 44 -1.99 0.17 4.67
N GLY A 45 -1.25 -0.95 4.60
CA GLY A 45 -1.76 -2.27 4.91
C GLY A 45 -2.24 -2.41 6.36
N LYS A 46 -1.47 -1.89 7.32
CA LYS A 46 -1.85 -1.83 8.74
C LYS A 46 -3.08 -0.98 8.95
N LEU A 47 -3.12 0.23 8.39
CA LEU A 47 -4.28 1.12 8.47
C LEU A 47 -5.54 0.44 7.93
N ALA A 48 -5.44 -0.22 6.77
CA ALA A 48 -6.55 -0.93 6.17
C ALA A 48 -7.06 -2.08 7.05
N ALA A 49 -6.16 -2.85 7.67
CA ALA A 49 -6.51 -4.00 8.50
C ALA A 49 -7.03 -3.60 9.90
N GLU A 50 -6.42 -2.59 10.53
CA GLU A 50 -6.65 -2.26 11.94
C GLU A 50 -7.69 -1.14 12.14
N VAL A 51 -7.87 -0.27 11.15
CA VAL A 51 -8.77 0.89 11.27
C VAL A 51 -9.94 0.80 10.30
N ILE A 52 -9.69 0.53 9.02
CA ILE A 52 -10.72 0.54 7.99
C ILE A 52 -11.58 -0.74 8.04
N GLN A 53 -10.96 -1.92 8.08
CA GLN A 53 -11.70 -3.17 8.06
C GLN A 53 -12.70 -3.32 9.23
N PRO A 54 -12.41 -2.88 10.48
CA PRO A 54 -13.38 -2.92 11.56
C PRO A 54 -14.65 -2.10 11.31
N THR A 55 -14.57 -1.00 10.56
CA THR A 55 -15.75 -0.16 10.28
C THR A 55 -16.63 -0.75 9.19
N ASN A 56 -16.12 -1.68 8.38
CA ASN A 56 -16.81 -2.26 7.22
C ASN A 56 -18.18 -2.86 7.59
N GLN A 57 -18.25 -3.71 8.63
CA GLN A 57 -19.52 -4.32 9.06
C GLN A 57 -20.50 -3.31 9.69
N VAL A 58 -19.98 -2.29 10.37
CA VAL A 58 -20.83 -1.26 10.99
C VAL A 58 -21.41 -0.36 9.92
N GLY A 59 -20.58 0.07 8.96
CA GLY A 59 -21.01 0.86 7.80
C GLY A 59 -22.08 0.16 6.97
N ASP A 60 -21.88 -1.14 6.64
CA ASP A 60 -22.87 -1.94 5.89
C ASP A 60 -24.25 -2.00 6.59
N ARG A 61 -24.27 -2.00 7.93
CA ARG A 61 -25.52 -2.01 8.71
C ARG A 61 -26.18 -0.65 8.85
N GLN A 62 -25.41 0.44 8.76
CA GLN A 62 -25.86 1.78 9.16
C GLN A 62 -26.12 2.72 7.98
N GLY A 63 -25.50 2.48 6.81
CA GLY A 63 -25.65 3.33 5.62
C GLY A 63 -24.80 4.58 5.64
#